data_AF-A0A9P7JBE5-F1
#
_entry.id   AF-A0A9P7JBE5-F1
#
_cell.length_a   1.000
_cell.length_b   1.000
_cell.length_c   1.000
_cell.angle_alpha   90.00
_cell.angle_beta   90.00
_cell.angle_gamma   90.00
#
_symmetry.space_group_name_H-M   'P 1'
#
loop_
_entity.id
_entity.type
_entity.pdbx_description
1 polymer ?
#
loop_
_entity_poly.entity_id
_entity_poly.type
_entity_poly.pdbx_seq_one_letter_code
_entity_poly.pdbx_strand_id
1 'polypeptide(L)'
;MSANLARLNATIKFQFLYNKNKLLKAENSHLKLQQKDADEQLRCIEAQVGIEYIQAGDDADVENDEGEQIDDGGQQSSTNVKVEKDDQQHASDDALKSKIFKDLVGESFKILLGLQKLDAQHLPGYPMGIGEGTDKWPKDPATGKDLIRFDWRVGKHDDSINTAGLQRVVDRIRLVGPQMGDAMKGILLAILPGQIEKSVQSKYMRMAGEYRKADKKRKRVDEDDDLGDDVEIVDGGLDRAHMNSRVQSKLDAHKRKCRSNECDEKWQDPKYDSAFILNAMSDDEDDPEQHPGEARTFLTMEPEWRSLELSALFAAIDEVKDPRPDQAKLVKQWRRAAEQKTGPPPLARTLATHIHSWMVKTVILEENADWFDSGCVAHSGEAWGEEEPRELVKDRKGKGKAQDSRTAKKVIVCQRNTVNEASMSVLETAQQKLGKILEGIDDVDILFN
;
A
#
# COMPACT_ATOMS: atom_id res chain seq x y z
N MET A 1 46.52 16.71 27.48
CA MET A 1 46.60 16.68 26.00
C MET A 1 45.86 15.47 25.41
N SER A 2 46.04 14.25 25.92
CA SER A 2 45.37 13.03 25.42
C SER A 2 43.83 13.13 25.28
N ALA A 3 43.12 13.67 26.28
CA ALA A 3 41.66 13.80 26.24
C ALA A 3 41.13 14.74 25.13
N ASN A 4 41.87 15.81 24.81
CA ASN A 4 41.47 16.75 23.75
C ASN A 4 41.68 16.12 22.37
N LEU A 5 42.74 15.33 22.19
CA LEU A 5 42.99 14.59 20.96
C LEU A 5 41.91 13.52 20.72
N ALA A 6 41.50 12.80 21.78
CA ALA A 6 40.42 11.82 21.70
C ALA A 6 39.07 12.45 21.31
N ARG A 7 38.72 13.62 21.89
CA ARG A 7 37.49 14.35 21.52
C ARG A 7 37.52 14.87 20.09
N LEU A 8 38.67 15.37 19.64
CA LEU A 8 38.84 15.83 18.26
C LEU A 8 38.66 14.66 17.28
N ASN A 9 39.30 13.52 17.55
CA ASN A 9 39.17 12.31 16.73
C ASN A 9 37.72 11.80 16.69
N ALA A 10 37.01 11.78 17.83
CA ALA A 10 35.61 11.37 17.86
C ALA A 10 34.70 12.29 17.01
N THR A 11 34.97 13.60 17.05
CA THR A 11 34.22 14.60 16.26
C THR A 11 34.44 14.39 14.76
N ILE A 12 35.69 14.16 14.35
CA ILE A 12 36.04 13.88 12.94
C ILE A 12 35.39 12.57 12.48
N LYS A 13 35.47 11.49 13.28
CA LYS A 13 34.83 10.19 12.98
C LYS A 13 33.32 10.36 12.79
N PHE A 14 32.65 11.10 13.69
CA PHE A 14 31.21 11.35 13.59
C PHE A 14 30.85 12.16 12.33
N GLN A 15 31.58 13.25 12.05
CA GLN A 15 31.35 14.06 10.85
C GLN A 15 31.57 13.25 9.56
N PHE A 16 32.59 12.40 9.52
CA PHE A 16 32.85 11.51 8.39
C PHE A 16 31.70 10.52 8.19
N LEU A 17 31.28 9.80 9.24
CA LEU A 17 30.16 8.84 9.16
C LEU A 17 28.85 9.50 8.75
N TYR A 18 28.56 10.70 9.28
CA TYR A 18 27.38 11.48 8.91
C TYR A 18 27.37 11.84 7.42
N ASN A 19 28.49 12.34 6.89
CA ASN A 19 28.60 12.71 5.47
C ASN A 19 28.59 11.48 4.56
N LYS A 20 29.21 10.36 4.97
CA LYS A 20 29.13 9.08 4.26
C LYS A 20 27.69 8.56 4.19
N ASN A 21 26.92 8.62 5.28
CA ASN A 21 25.50 8.26 5.28
C ASN A 21 24.69 9.16 4.34
N LYS A 22 24.96 10.47 4.35
CA LYS A 22 24.31 11.44 3.46
C LYS A 22 24.62 11.16 1.98
N LEU A 23 25.86 10.81 1.64
CA LEU A 23 26.26 10.41 0.29
C LEU A 23 25.52 9.13 -0.15
N LEU A 24 25.52 8.09 0.69
CA LEU A 24 24.81 6.84 0.39
C LEU A 24 23.29 7.04 0.19
N LYS A 25 22.67 7.99 0.92
CA LYS A 25 21.26 8.37 0.71
C LYS A 25 21.05 9.05 -0.65
N ALA A 26 21.95 9.95 -1.04
CA ALA A 26 21.90 10.62 -2.34
C ALA A 26 22.10 9.62 -3.50
N GLU A 27 23.08 8.70 -3.39
CA GLU A 27 23.31 7.62 -4.35
C GLU A 27 22.11 6.69 -4.50
N ASN A 28 21.51 6.25 -3.39
CA ASN A 28 20.30 5.42 -3.44
C ASN A 28 19.12 6.15 -4.09
N SER A 29 18.98 7.46 -3.84
CA SER A 29 17.96 8.27 -4.49
C SER A 29 18.19 8.37 -6.01
N HIS A 30 19.44 8.57 -6.43
CA HIS A 30 19.82 8.63 -7.84
C HIS A 30 19.61 7.27 -8.55
N LEU A 31 20.03 6.15 -7.94
CA LEU A 31 19.80 4.81 -8.49
C LEU A 31 18.32 4.48 -8.66
N LYS A 32 17.46 4.88 -7.71
CA LYS A 32 16.01 4.72 -7.84
C LYS A 32 15.45 5.53 -9.01
N LEU A 33 15.98 6.72 -9.27
CA LEU A 33 15.58 7.54 -10.40
C LEU A 33 16.03 6.90 -11.73
N GLN A 34 17.27 6.40 -11.80
CA GLN A 34 17.76 5.66 -12.97
C GLN A 34 16.94 4.39 -13.25
N GLN A 35 16.58 3.64 -12.20
CA GLN A 35 15.72 2.48 -12.34
C GLN A 35 14.36 2.85 -12.92
N LYS A 36 13.75 3.95 -12.43
CA LYS A 36 12.48 4.44 -12.95
C LYS A 36 12.57 4.88 -14.42
N ASP A 37 13.66 5.54 -14.81
CA ASP A 37 13.90 5.94 -16.21
C ASP A 37 14.09 4.71 -17.11
N ALA A 38 14.84 3.70 -16.64
CA ALA A 38 15.00 2.43 -17.36
C ALA A 38 13.66 1.69 -17.50
N ASP A 39 12.82 1.64 -16.47
CA ASP A 39 11.48 1.06 -16.53
C ASP A 39 10.57 1.80 -17.53
N GLU A 40 10.68 3.13 -17.60
CA GLU A 40 9.94 3.94 -18.57
C GLU A 40 10.45 3.71 -20.01
N GLN A 41 11.77 3.61 -20.21
CA GLN A 41 12.35 3.24 -21.49
C GLN A 41 11.93 1.83 -21.93
N LEU A 42 11.94 0.85 -21.02
CA LEU A 42 11.45 -0.50 -21.28
C LEU A 42 9.99 -0.48 -21.71
N ARG A 43 9.12 0.24 -20.98
CA ARG A 43 7.72 0.41 -21.35
C ARG A 43 7.55 1.06 -22.73
N CYS A 44 8.39 2.02 -23.09
CA CYS A 44 8.37 2.65 -24.41
C CYS A 44 8.79 1.68 -25.53
N ILE A 45 9.83 0.88 -25.29
CA ILE A 45 10.27 -0.16 -26.22
C ILE A 45 9.18 -1.24 -26.37
N GLU A 46 8.58 -1.70 -25.28
CA GLU A 46 7.47 -2.67 -25.29
C GLU A 46 6.30 -2.18 -26.15
N ALA A 47 5.92 -0.91 -25.98
CA ALA A 47 4.87 -0.27 -26.79
C ALA A 47 5.23 -0.16 -28.28
N GLN A 48 6.51 0.02 -28.62
CA GLN A 48 6.97 0.09 -30.01
C GLN A 48 7.08 -1.28 -30.68
N VAL A 49 7.51 -2.30 -29.94
CA VAL A 49 7.71 -3.66 -30.48
C VAL A 49 6.38 -4.43 -30.55
N GLY A 50 5.31 -3.92 -29.93
CA GLY A 50 4.00 -4.58 -29.95
C GLY A 50 3.99 -5.89 -29.16
N ILE A 51 4.92 -6.03 -28.21
CA ILE A 51 4.96 -7.15 -27.29
C ILE A 51 4.02 -6.79 -26.15
N GLU A 52 2.76 -7.22 -26.25
CA GLU A 52 1.86 -7.24 -25.11
C GLU A 52 2.39 -8.26 -24.10
N TYR A 53 3.17 -7.79 -23.12
CA TYR A 53 3.39 -8.56 -21.91
C TYR A 53 2.05 -8.63 -21.17
N ILE A 54 1.47 -9.82 -21.10
CA ILE A 54 0.38 -10.13 -20.19
C ILE A 54 0.95 -10.01 -18.76
N GLN A 55 0.97 -8.79 -18.22
CA GLN A 55 1.17 -8.57 -16.79
C GLN A 55 0.07 -9.35 -16.09
N ALA A 56 0.44 -10.38 -15.33
CA ALA A 56 -0.44 -10.97 -14.35
C ALA A 56 -0.85 -9.84 -13.40
N GLY A 57 -2.04 -9.31 -13.60
CA GLY A 57 -2.58 -8.24 -12.77
C GLY A 57 -2.73 -8.75 -11.35
N ASP A 58 -2.25 -7.95 -10.40
CA ASP A 58 -2.76 -8.00 -9.04
C ASP A 58 -4.26 -7.69 -9.12
N ASP A 59 -5.07 -8.75 -9.04
CA ASP A 59 -6.52 -8.70 -9.01
C ASP A 59 -6.98 -7.91 -7.78
N ALA A 60 -7.30 -6.63 -8.01
CA ALA A 60 -8.23 -5.91 -7.15
C ALA A 60 -9.63 -6.46 -7.44
N ASP A 61 -10.33 -6.85 -6.37
CA ASP A 61 -11.71 -7.34 -6.38
C ASP A 61 -12.61 -6.41 -7.22
N VAL A 62 -13.02 -6.90 -8.40
CA VAL A 62 -14.11 -6.32 -9.17
C VAL A 62 -15.34 -7.19 -8.90
N GLU A 63 -16.23 -6.67 -8.06
CA GLU A 63 -17.58 -7.18 -7.92
C GLU A 63 -18.33 -6.96 -9.24
N ASN A 64 -19.04 -8.01 -9.67
CA ASN A 64 -19.80 -8.08 -10.92
C ASN A 64 -20.94 -7.05 -10.94
N ASP A 65 -21.00 -6.27 -12.02
CA ASP A 65 -22.19 -5.56 -12.47
C ASP A 65 -22.57 -6.11 -13.86
N GLU A 66 -23.74 -6.73 -13.94
CA GLU A 66 -24.27 -7.40 -15.14
C GLU A 66 -24.95 -6.35 -16.04
N GLY A 67 -24.28 -5.97 -17.13
CA GLY A 67 -24.83 -5.05 -18.14
C GLY A 67 -25.03 -5.72 -19.49
N GLU A 68 -26.28 -5.70 -19.98
CA GLU A 68 -26.79 -6.25 -21.23
C GLU A 68 -26.07 -5.75 -22.51
N GLN A 69 -26.01 -6.66 -23.48
CA GLN A 69 -25.34 -6.55 -24.78
C GLN A 69 -26.30 -5.99 -25.84
N ILE A 70 -25.90 -4.95 -26.56
CA ILE A 70 -26.56 -4.46 -27.79
C ILE A 70 -25.66 -4.75 -29.00
N ASP A 71 -26.25 -5.37 -30.01
CA ASP A 71 -25.69 -5.79 -31.30
C ASP A 71 -25.76 -4.64 -32.32
N ASP A 72 -24.65 -4.35 -33.00
CA ASP A 72 -24.69 -3.58 -34.25
C ASP A 72 -23.54 -3.98 -35.19
N GLY A 73 -23.89 -4.31 -36.43
CA GLY A 73 -23.04 -4.97 -37.42
C GLY A 73 -22.40 -4.02 -38.46
N GLY A 74 -21.28 -4.45 -39.06
CA GLY A 74 -20.79 -3.81 -40.29
C GLY A 74 -19.31 -4.01 -40.71
N GLN A 75 -19.05 -5.12 -41.41
CA GLN A 75 -18.10 -5.38 -42.53
C GLN A 75 -16.60 -4.97 -42.50
N GLN A 76 -15.76 -6.02 -42.43
CA GLN A 76 -14.69 -6.50 -43.36
C GLN A 76 -13.69 -5.47 -43.97
N SER A 77 -12.37 -5.67 -44.02
CA SER A 77 -11.65 -6.91 -44.35
C SER A 77 -10.15 -6.76 -44.04
N SER A 78 -9.75 -7.13 -42.80
CA SER A 78 -8.37 -7.56 -42.43
C SER A 78 -8.31 -8.01 -40.95
N THR A 79 -9.47 -8.41 -40.39
CA THR A 79 -9.78 -8.50 -38.96
C THR A 79 -9.92 -9.93 -38.43
N ASN A 80 -9.92 -10.97 -39.28
CA ASN A 80 -10.27 -12.33 -38.86
C ASN A 80 -9.33 -12.95 -37.81
N VAL A 81 -8.04 -12.62 -37.81
CA VAL A 81 -7.08 -13.24 -36.87
C VAL A 81 -7.17 -12.64 -35.45
N LYS A 82 -7.73 -11.42 -35.31
CA LYS A 82 -7.82 -10.75 -34.00
C LYS A 82 -9.05 -11.23 -33.23
N VAL A 83 -10.20 -11.35 -33.89
CA VAL A 83 -11.47 -11.78 -33.27
C VAL A 83 -11.35 -13.20 -32.67
N GLU A 84 -10.73 -14.14 -33.40
CA GLU A 84 -10.57 -15.52 -32.89
C GLU A 84 -9.69 -15.62 -31.63
N LYS A 85 -8.73 -14.71 -31.45
CA LYS A 85 -7.87 -14.70 -30.25
C LYS A 85 -8.59 -14.15 -29.03
N ASP A 86 -9.42 -13.12 -29.22
CA ASP A 86 -10.19 -12.52 -28.14
C ASP A 86 -11.24 -13.51 -27.63
N ASP A 87 -11.93 -14.23 -28.52
CA ASP A 87 -12.89 -15.27 -28.16
C ASP A 87 -12.25 -16.44 -27.39
N GLN A 88 -11.05 -16.87 -27.81
CA GLN A 88 -10.30 -17.92 -27.10
C GLN A 88 -9.85 -17.47 -25.71
N GLN A 89 -9.40 -16.22 -25.56
CA GLN A 89 -9.00 -15.68 -24.26
C GLN A 89 -10.21 -15.58 -23.32
N HIS A 90 -11.34 -15.07 -23.80
CA HIS A 90 -12.59 -15.03 -23.04
C HIS A 90 -13.05 -16.42 -22.58
N ALA A 91 -13.07 -17.40 -23.48
CA ALA A 91 -13.42 -18.77 -23.14
C ALA A 91 -12.46 -19.37 -22.09
N SER A 92 -11.16 -19.10 -22.20
CA SER A 92 -10.17 -19.52 -21.21
C SER A 92 -10.41 -18.86 -19.85
N ASP A 93 -10.70 -17.56 -19.81
CA ASP A 93 -10.97 -16.82 -18.58
C ASP A 93 -12.23 -17.32 -17.88
N ASP A 94 -13.29 -17.61 -18.64
CA ASP A 94 -14.53 -18.19 -18.12
C ASP A 94 -14.32 -19.60 -17.57
N ALA A 95 -13.52 -20.42 -18.28
CA ALA A 95 -13.14 -21.74 -17.83
C ALA A 95 -12.36 -21.70 -16.50
N LEU A 96 -11.42 -20.76 -16.34
CA LEU A 96 -10.68 -20.54 -15.08
C LEU A 96 -11.58 -20.03 -13.94
N LYS A 97 -12.57 -19.20 -14.27
CA LYS A 97 -13.54 -18.67 -13.29
C LYS A 97 -14.56 -19.72 -12.84
N SER A 98 -14.75 -20.79 -13.63
CA SER A 98 -15.70 -21.85 -13.34
C SER A 98 -15.49 -22.46 -11.95
N LYS A 99 -16.59 -22.73 -11.25
CA LYS A 99 -16.57 -23.31 -9.90
C LYS A 99 -15.90 -24.69 -9.90
N ILE A 100 -16.19 -25.51 -10.92
CA ILE A 100 -15.67 -26.87 -11.03
C ILE A 100 -14.13 -26.85 -11.12
N PHE A 101 -13.54 -25.96 -11.92
CA PHE A 101 -12.08 -25.81 -12.00
C PHE A 101 -11.48 -25.32 -10.68
N LYS A 102 -12.07 -24.28 -10.06
CA LYS A 102 -11.62 -23.76 -8.75
C LYS A 102 -11.65 -24.84 -7.66
N ASP A 103 -12.68 -25.67 -7.66
CA ASP A 103 -12.81 -26.80 -6.73
C ASP A 103 -11.70 -27.85 -6.98
N LEU A 104 -11.39 -28.17 -8.25
CA LEU A 104 -10.28 -29.07 -8.60
C LEU A 104 -8.91 -28.51 -8.17
N VAL A 105 -8.65 -27.22 -8.36
CA VAL A 105 -7.41 -26.57 -7.89
C VAL A 105 -7.31 -26.69 -6.36
N GLY A 106 -8.38 -26.34 -5.64
CA GLY A 106 -8.43 -26.44 -4.18
C GLY A 106 -8.23 -27.86 -3.67
N GLU A 107 -8.87 -28.84 -4.29
CA GLU A 107 -8.75 -30.25 -3.92
C GLU A 107 -7.36 -30.81 -4.23
N SER A 108 -6.75 -30.37 -5.33
CA SER A 108 -5.37 -30.74 -5.68
C SER A 108 -4.38 -30.26 -4.62
N PHE A 109 -4.52 -29.02 -4.13
CA PHE A 109 -3.72 -28.52 -3.00
C PHE A 109 -3.95 -29.33 -1.73
N LYS A 110 -5.20 -29.59 -1.34
CA LYS A 110 -5.53 -30.37 -0.13
C LYS A 110 -4.87 -31.74 -0.13
N ILE A 111 -5.04 -32.50 -1.22
CA ILE A 111 -4.51 -33.85 -1.33
C ILE A 111 -2.98 -33.85 -1.30
N LEU A 112 -2.34 -32.96 -2.05
CA LEU A 112 -0.87 -32.92 -2.12
C LEU A 112 -0.21 -32.39 -0.84
N LEU A 113 -0.91 -31.56 -0.07
CA LEU A 113 -0.45 -31.09 1.25
C LEU A 113 -0.78 -32.06 2.38
N GLY A 114 -1.74 -32.96 2.18
CA GLY A 114 -2.25 -33.87 3.20
C GLY A 114 -3.20 -33.17 4.18
N LEU A 115 -4.04 -32.26 3.70
CA LEU A 115 -4.93 -31.43 4.51
C LEU A 115 -6.40 -31.78 4.30
N GLN A 116 -7.18 -31.76 5.39
CA GLN A 116 -8.65 -31.84 5.31
C GLN A 116 -9.26 -30.49 4.92
N LYS A 117 -8.68 -29.39 5.41
CA LYS A 117 -9.16 -28.02 5.20
C LYS A 117 -8.03 -27.12 4.72
N LEU A 118 -8.33 -26.31 3.71
CA LEU A 118 -7.37 -25.40 3.08
C LEU A 118 -7.62 -23.97 3.59
N ASP A 119 -7.15 -23.69 4.81
CA ASP A 119 -7.18 -22.35 5.41
C ASP A 119 -5.86 -22.01 6.12
N ALA A 120 -5.64 -20.73 6.37
CA ALA A 120 -4.39 -20.21 6.94
C ALA A 120 -3.95 -20.86 8.25
N GLN A 121 -4.89 -21.35 9.07
CA GLN A 121 -4.58 -21.94 10.37
C GLN A 121 -4.07 -23.38 10.25
N HIS A 122 -4.49 -24.07 9.19
CA HIS A 122 -4.18 -25.48 8.95
C HIS A 122 -3.07 -25.69 7.91
N LEU A 123 -2.57 -24.63 7.26
CA LEU A 123 -1.45 -24.74 6.33
C LEU A 123 -0.17 -25.21 7.07
N PRO A 124 0.51 -26.26 6.58
CA PRO A 124 1.69 -26.81 7.24
C PRO A 124 2.89 -25.89 7.01
N GLY A 125 3.69 -25.65 8.04
CA GLY A 125 4.96 -24.94 7.90
C GLY A 125 5.99 -25.71 7.05
N TYR A 126 6.96 -24.98 6.51
CA TYR A 126 8.09 -25.59 5.80
C TYR A 126 9.07 -26.23 6.78
N PRO A 127 9.44 -27.52 6.63
CA PRO A 127 10.30 -28.22 7.56
C PRO A 127 11.77 -27.81 7.35
N MET A 128 12.18 -26.70 7.95
CA MET A 128 13.55 -26.18 7.84
C MET A 128 14.59 -27.22 8.26
N GLY A 129 15.61 -27.41 7.42
CA GLY A 129 16.71 -28.35 7.68
C GLY A 129 16.40 -29.82 7.38
N ILE A 130 15.20 -30.13 6.88
CA ILE A 130 14.82 -31.47 6.44
C ILE A 130 14.63 -31.40 4.92
N GLY A 131 15.42 -32.16 4.15
CA GLY A 131 15.28 -32.22 2.69
C GLY A 131 14.16 -33.15 2.24
N GLU A 132 13.59 -32.88 1.06
CA GLU A 132 12.68 -33.82 0.38
C GLU A 132 13.41 -35.16 0.14
N GLY A 133 12.70 -36.29 0.36
CA GLY A 133 13.28 -37.63 0.27
C GLY A 133 13.96 -38.15 1.53
N THR A 134 14.09 -37.34 2.59
CA THR A 134 14.53 -37.86 3.90
C THR A 134 13.41 -38.62 4.59
N ASP A 135 13.74 -39.60 5.45
CA ASP A 135 12.73 -40.36 6.21
C ASP A 135 11.88 -39.49 7.14
N LYS A 136 12.38 -38.30 7.50
CA LYS A 136 11.68 -37.31 8.31
C LYS A 136 10.76 -36.39 7.49
N TRP A 137 10.82 -36.46 6.17
CA TRP A 137 9.94 -35.66 5.32
C TRP A 137 8.48 -36.13 5.50
N PRO A 138 7.50 -35.22 5.58
CA PRO A 138 6.11 -35.61 5.79
C PRO A 138 5.57 -36.49 4.66
N LYS A 139 5.00 -37.64 5.03
CA LYS A 139 4.41 -38.61 4.10
C LYS A 139 2.91 -38.72 4.32
N ASP A 140 2.18 -38.96 3.23
CA ASP A 140 0.78 -39.30 3.27
C ASP A 140 0.62 -40.66 3.97
N PRO A 141 -0.14 -40.76 5.07
CA PRO A 141 -0.31 -42.01 5.80
C PRO A 141 -0.93 -43.13 4.97
N ALA A 142 -1.77 -42.80 3.98
CA ALA A 142 -2.45 -43.81 3.17
C ALA A 142 -1.56 -44.37 2.05
N THR A 143 -0.78 -43.51 1.40
CA THR A 143 0.00 -43.89 0.20
C THR A 143 1.49 -44.05 0.47
N GLY A 144 1.98 -43.56 1.61
CA GLY A 144 3.41 -43.48 1.92
C GLY A 144 4.19 -42.49 1.05
N LYS A 145 3.51 -41.72 0.18
CA LYS A 145 4.15 -40.75 -0.73
C LYS A 145 4.49 -39.47 0.02
N ASP A 146 5.61 -38.85 -0.36
CA ASP A 146 6.01 -37.55 0.16
C ASP A 146 4.97 -36.48 -0.19
N LEU A 147 4.53 -35.76 0.84
CA LEU A 147 3.64 -34.61 0.72
C LEU A 147 4.44 -33.37 0.32
N ILE A 148 3.81 -32.45 -0.40
CA ILE A 148 4.44 -31.17 -0.75
C ILE A 148 4.50 -30.28 0.49
N ARG A 149 5.57 -29.50 0.63
CA ARG A 149 5.68 -28.43 1.65
C ARG A 149 6.14 -27.16 0.98
N PHE A 150 5.39 -26.08 1.20
CA PHE A 150 5.74 -24.76 0.69
C PHE A 150 6.33 -23.91 1.80
N ASP A 151 7.33 -23.08 1.47
CA ASP A 151 7.73 -21.97 2.32
C ASP A 151 6.82 -20.77 2.07
N TRP A 152 5.77 -20.67 2.89
CA TRP A 152 4.78 -19.59 2.83
C TRP A 152 5.36 -18.21 3.19
N ARG A 153 6.55 -18.15 3.80
CA ARG A 153 7.18 -16.89 4.22
C ARG A 153 7.81 -16.13 3.06
N VAL A 154 8.30 -16.86 2.06
CA VAL A 154 9.03 -16.29 0.91
C VAL A 154 8.12 -15.40 0.04
N GLY A 155 6.81 -15.64 0.05
CA GLY A 155 5.81 -14.73 -0.54
C GLY A 155 6.00 -14.44 -2.03
N LYS A 156 6.76 -15.29 -2.72
CA LYS A 156 7.09 -15.23 -4.13
C LYS A 156 6.89 -16.61 -4.74
N HIS A 157 6.28 -16.66 -5.91
CA HIS A 157 5.92 -17.91 -6.60
C HIS A 157 7.04 -18.45 -7.50
N ASP A 158 7.98 -17.59 -7.87
CA ASP A 158 9.19 -17.88 -8.65
C ASP A 158 10.36 -18.37 -7.80
N ASP A 159 10.14 -18.54 -6.49
CA ASP A 159 11.16 -19.10 -5.61
C ASP A 159 11.42 -20.58 -5.94
N SER A 160 12.69 -20.94 -6.03
CA SER A 160 13.15 -22.30 -6.37
C SER A 160 12.58 -23.38 -5.43
N ILE A 161 12.34 -23.05 -4.16
CA ILE A 161 11.81 -23.98 -3.15
C ILE A 161 10.36 -24.34 -3.48
N ASN A 162 9.56 -23.35 -3.87
CA ASN A 162 8.13 -23.53 -4.07
C ASN A 162 7.78 -23.96 -5.51
N THR A 163 8.62 -23.63 -6.49
CA THR A 163 8.36 -23.87 -7.91
C THR A 163 8.09 -25.35 -8.22
N ALA A 164 8.90 -26.27 -7.67
CA ALA A 164 8.72 -27.71 -7.86
C ALA A 164 7.37 -28.20 -7.29
N GLY A 165 6.97 -27.69 -6.13
CA GLY A 165 5.67 -28.01 -5.52
C GLY A 165 4.49 -27.49 -6.34
N LEU A 166 4.59 -26.27 -6.88
CA LEU A 166 3.55 -25.68 -7.73
C LEU A 166 3.39 -26.48 -9.03
N GLN A 167 4.50 -26.93 -9.64
CA GLN A 167 4.46 -27.77 -10.82
C GLN A 167 3.74 -29.10 -10.55
N ARG A 168 4.00 -29.74 -9.41
CA ARG A 168 3.30 -30.98 -9.01
C ARG A 168 1.78 -30.78 -8.85
N VAL A 169 1.33 -29.59 -8.42
CA VAL A 169 -0.09 -29.24 -8.38
C VAL A 169 -0.67 -29.15 -9.79
N VAL A 170 0.02 -28.47 -10.70
CA VAL A 170 -0.38 -28.35 -12.12
C VAL A 170 -0.45 -29.74 -12.78
N ASP A 171 0.56 -30.58 -12.57
CA ASP A 171 0.63 -31.94 -13.12
C ASP A 171 -0.54 -32.80 -12.61
N ARG A 172 -0.89 -32.66 -11.32
CA ARG A 172 -2.06 -33.33 -10.76
C ARG A 172 -3.37 -32.87 -11.40
N ILE A 173 -3.56 -31.57 -11.59
CA ILE A 173 -4.76 -31.02 -12.24
C ILE A 173 -4.90 -31.60 -13.65
N ARG A 174 -3.80 -31.64 -14.42
CA ARG A 174 -3.77 -32.21 -15.77
C ARG A 174 -4.06 -33.72 -15.79
N LEU A 175 -3.57 -34.46 -14.79
CA LEU A 175 -3.75 -35.91 -14.70
C LEU A 175 -5.17 -36.30 -14.26
N VAL A 176 -5.69 -35.66 -13.21
CA VAL A 176 -6.95 -36.03 -12.54
C VAL A 176 -8.15 -35.35 -13.17
N GLY A 177 -8.02 -34.11 -13.65
CA GLY A 177 -9.14 -33.34 -14.16
C GLY A 177 -9.92 -34.03 -15.28
N PRO A 178 -9.27 -34.62 -16.31
CA PRO A 178 -9.99 -35.38 -17.36
C PRO A 178 -10.75 -36.61 -16.84
N GLN A 179 -10.37 -37.14 -15.66
CA GLN A 179 -11.03 -38.29 -15.03
C GLN A 179 -12.31 -37.90 -14.26
N MET A 180 -12.56 -36.60 -14.04
CA MET A 180 -13.74 -36.09 -13.33
C MET A 180 -14.99 -35.98 -14.22
N GLY A 181 -14.89 -36.34 -15.50
CA GLY A 181 -16.01 -36.36 -16.46
C GLY A 181 -15.86 -35.37 -17.61
N ASP A 182 -16.76 -35.48 -18.59
CA ASP A 182 -16.68 -34.73 -19.86
C ASP A 182 -16.76 -33.22 -19.68
N ALA A 183 -17.53 -32.74 -18.68
CA ALA A 183 -17.63 -31.32 -18.37
C ALA A 183 -16.26 -30.72 -17.97
N MET A 184 -15.51 -31.39 -17.08
CA MET A 184 -14.17 -30.93 -16.69
C MET A 184 -13.18 -31.02 -17.85
N LYS A 185 -13.28 -32.08 -18.66
CA LYS A 185 -12.44 -32.23 -19.86
C LYS A 185 -12.66 -31.07 -20.84
N GLY A 186 -13.90 -30.65 -21.07
CA GLY A 186 -14.24 -29.49 -21.87
C GLY A 186 -13.64 -28.19 -21.32
N ILE A 187 -13.75 -27.97 -20.01
CA ILE A 187 -13.14 -26.82 -19.32
C ILE A 187 -11.61 -26.80 -19.51
N LEU A 188 -10.94 -27.93 -19.28
CA LEU A 188 -9.48 -28.01 -19.42
C LEU A 188 -8.99 -27.79 -20.86
N LEU A 189 -9.78 -28.20 -21.86
CA LEU A 189 -9.46 -27.97 -23.27
C LEU A 189 -9.65 -26.49 -23.68
N ALA A 190 -10.55 -25.77 -23.01
CA ALA A 190 -10.79 -24.34 -23.24
C ALA A 190 -9.71 -23.44 -22.61
N ILE A 191 -8.97 -23.93 -21.61
CA ILE A 191 -7.93 -23.14 -20.93
C ILE A 191 -6.66 -23.10 -21.78
N LEU A 192 -6.16 -21.88 -22.04
CA LEU A 192 -4.94 -21.68 -22.81
C LEU A 192 -3.69 -22.21 -22.07
N PRO A 193 -2.64 -22.64 -22.81
CA PRO A 193 -1.37 -23.06 -22.20
C PRO A 193 -0.78 -21.99 -21.28
N GLY A 194 -0.29 -22.40 -20.10
CA GLY A 194 0.29 -21.49 -19.09
C GLY A 194 -0.72 -20.86 -18.14
N GLN A 195 -2.01 -20.87 -18.45
CA GLN A 195 -3.02 -20.25 -17.58
C GLN A 195 -3.34 -21.08 -16.33
N ILE A 196 -3.22 -22.41 -16.41
CA ILE A 196 -3.34 -23.28 -15.23
C ILE A 196 -2.23 -22.96 -14.23
N GLU A 197 -0.99 -22.80 -14.72
CA GLU A 197 0.17 -22.41 -13.93
C GLU A 197 -0.07 -21.07 -13.22
N LYS A 198 -0.51 -20.04 -13.95
CA LYS A 198 -0.85 -18.72 -13.40
C LYS A 198 -1.95 -18.80 -12.33
N SER A 199 -2.99 -19.60 -12.57
CA SER A 199 -4.07 -19.80 -11.61
C SER A 199 -3.59 -20.49 -10.33
N VAL A 200 -2.72 -21.50 -10.44
CA VAL A 200 -2.12 -22.20 -9.30
C VAL A 200 -1.19 -21.27 -8.51
N GLN A 201 -0.38 -20.47 -9.20
CA GLN A 201 0.48 -19.45 -8.59
C GLN A 201 -0.34 -18.39 -7.83
N SER A 202 -1.40 -17.87 -8.45
CA SER A 202 -2.30 -16.89 -7.82
C SER A 202 -2.95 -17.45 -6.56
N LYS A 203 -3.43 -18.70 -6.62
CA LYS A 203 -3.97 -19.41 -5.45
C LYS A 203 -2.92 -19.57 -4.35
N TYR A 204 -1.70 -19.94 -4.69
CA TYR A 204 -0.57 -20.03 -3.76
C TYR A 204 -0.28 -18.68 -3.09
N MET A 205 -0.15 -17.60 -3.87
CA MET A 205 0.15 -16.25 -3.36
C MET A 205 -0.90 -15.78 -2.35
N ARG A 206 -2.17 -16.04 -2.62
CA ARG A 206 -3.27 -15.76 -1.68
C ARG A 206 -3.11 -16.53 -0.38
N MET A 207 -2.92 -17.86 -0.46
CA MET A 207 -2.74 -18.71 0.72
C MET A 207 -1.48 -18.33 1.53
N ALA A 208 -0.38 -17.99 0.87
CA ALA A 208 0.84 -17.53 1.51
C ALA A 208 0.61 -16.19 2.24
N GLY A 209 -0.16 -15.27 1.64
CA GLY A 209 -0.55 -14.01 2.28
C GLY A 209 -1.42 -14.23 3.53
N GLU A 210 -2.40 -15.12 3.44
CA GLU A 210 -3.25 -15.48 4.59
C GLU A 210 -2.44 -16.17 5.69
N TYR A 211 -1.53 -17.09 5.33
CA TYR A 211 -0.62 -17.74 6.27
C TYR A 211 0.24 -16.72 7.03
N ARG A 212 0.88 -15.76 6.34
CA ARG A 212 1.71 -14.74 6.98
C ARG A 212 0.91 -13.87 7.95
N LYS A 213 -0.35 -13.55 7.63
CA LYS A 213 -1.25 -12.83 8.54
C LYS A 213 -1.55 -13.67 9.79
N ALA A 214 -1.83 -14.96 9.63
CA ALA A 214 -2.10 -15.87 10.74
C ALA A 214 -0.84 -16.12 11.60
N ASP A 215 0.32 -16.32 10.99
CA ASP A 215 1.61 -16.50 11.67
C ASP A 215 1.99 -15.25 12.49
N LYS A 216 1.84 -14.05 11.91
CA LYS A 216 2.04 -12.79 12.63
C LYS A 216 1.10 -12.66 13.83
N LYS A 217 -0.13 -13.14 13.72
CA LYS A 217 -1.09 -13.15 14.84
C LYS A 217 -0.67 -14.13 15.93
N ARG A 218 -0.18 -15.33 15.58
CA ARG A 218 0.29 -16.34 16.55
C ARG A 218 1.48 -15.83 17.36
N LYS A 219 2.49 -15.28 16.67
CA LYS A 219 3.69 -14.74 17.33
C LYS A 219 3.38 -13.63 18.34
N ARG A 220 2.36 -12.81 18.08
CA ARG A 220 1.92 -11.79 19.04
C ARG A 220 1.32 -12.39 20.31
N VAL A 221 0.53 -13.46 20.18
CA VAL A 221 -0.08 -14.11 21.36
C VAL A 221 0.99 -14.74 22.25
N ASP A 222 2.01 -15.35 21.66
CA ASP A 222 3.09 -15.99 22.43
C ASP A 222 4.01 -14.95 23.11
N GLU A 223 4.06 -13.72 22.63
CA GLU A 223 4.79 -12.61 23.25
C GLU A 223 3.98 -11.94 24.40
N ASP A 224 2.66 -11.98 24.33
CA ASP A 224 1.76 -11.35 25.31
C ASP A 224 1.47 -12.24 26.55
N ASP A 225 1.72 -13.56 26.51
CA ASP A 225 1.34 -14.51 27.58
C ASP A 225 2.50 -14.87 28.57
N ASP A 226 3.76 -14.46 28.33
CA ASP A 226 4.91 -14.80 29.21
C ASP A 226 5.47 -13.61 30.01
N LEU A 227 4.81 -12.44 29.96
CA LEU A 227 5.11 -11.30 30.83
C LEU A 227 3.80 -10.76 31.39
N GLY A 228 3.48 -11.16 32.63
CA GLY A 228 2.30 -10.67 33.33
C GLY A 228 2.23 -9.14 33.33
N ASP A 229 1.14 -8.61 32.79
CA ASP A 229 0.51 -7.30 33.06
C ASP A 229 1.40 -6.04 33.08
N ASP A 230 2.61 -6.10 32.53
CA ASP A 230 3.42 -4.93 32.18
C ASP A 230 3.46 -4.84 30.67
N VAL A 231 2.50 -4.09 30.12
CA VAL A 231 2.41 -3.71 28.71
C VAL A 231 3.71 -2.99 28.34
N GLU A 232 4.71 -3.72 27.87
CA GLU A 232 5.84 -3.13 27.18
C GLU A 232 5.30 -2.45 25.92
N ILE A 233 5.28 -1.13 25.99
CA ILE A 233 5.06 -0.23 24.87
C ILE A 233 6.23 -0.44 23.93
N VAL A 234 6.15 -1.47 23.09
CA VAL A 234 7.07 -1.63 21.97
C VAL A 234 6.80 -0.45 21.04
N ASP A 235 7.81 0.42 20.91
CA ASP A 235 7.91 1.63 20.10
C ASP A 235 7.82 1.32 18.59
N GLY A 236 6.77 0.61 18.20
CA GLY A 236 6.42 0.23 16.85
C GLY A 236 5.15 0.99 16.49
N GLY A 237 5.34 2.15 15.86
CA GLY A 237 4.27 3.07 15.46
C GLY A 237 2.98 2.36 15.04
N LEU A 238 1.86 2.82 15.62
CA LEU A 238 0.54 2.24 15.40
C LEU A 238 0.27 2.08 13.90
N ASP A 239 -0.32 0.94 13.53
CA ASP A 239 -0.76 0.71 12.16
C ASP A 239 -1.67 1.87 11.73
N ARG A 240 -1.42 2.44 10.54
CA ARG A 240 -2.17 3.56 9.97
C ARG A 240 -3.68 3.30 10.00
N ALA A 241 -4.10 2.05 9.90
CA ALA A 241 -5.50 1.65 10.07
C ALA A 241 -6.07 1.98 11.46
N HIS A 242 -5.29 1.79 12.52
CA HIS A 242 -5.68 2.13 13.88
C HIS A 242 -5.74 3.65 14.08
N MET A 243 -4.75 4.40 13.57
CA MET A 243 -4.79 5.87 13.57
C MET A 243 -6.05 6.38 12.86
N ASN A 244 -6.34 5.87 11.66
CA ASN A 244 -7.54 6.23 10.90
C ASN A 244 -8.84 5.90 11.66
N SER A 245 -8.91 4.77 12.37
CA SER A 245 -10.08 4.40 13.17
C SER A 245 -10.33 5.38 14.33
N ARG A 246 -9.27 5.89 14.95
CA ARG A 246 -9.35 6.92 16.01
C ARG A 246 -9.84 8.24 15.45
N VAL A 247 -9.20 8.72 14.38
CA VAL A 247 -9.57 9.97 13.71
C VAL A 247 -11.02 9.90 13.21
N GLN A 248 -11.44 8.76 12.65
CA GLN A 248 -12.83 8.54 12.24
C GLN A 248 -13.81 8.62 13.42
N SER A 249 -13.49 8.00 14.56
CA SER A 249 -14.34 8.08 15.76
C SER A 249 -14.50 9.52 16.26
N LYS A 250 -13.41 10.31 16.25
CA LYS A 250 -13.42 11.74 16.63
C LYS A 250 -14.26 12.56 15.66
N LEU A 251 -14.05 12.34 14.36
CA LEU A 251 -14.83 12.97 13.30
C LEU A 251 -16.33 12.72 13.46
N ASP A 252 -16.73 11.47 13.70
CA ASP A 252 -18.13 11.10 13.88
C ASP A 252 -18.72 11.74 15.15
N ALA A 253 -17.94 11.85 16.22
CA ALA A 253 -18.35 12.58 17.43
C ALA A 253 -18.55 14.07 17.14
N HIS A 254 -17.63 14.71 16.42
CA HIS A 254 -17.75 16.12 16.03
C HIS A 254 -19.00 16.37 15.18
N LYS A 255 -19.29 15.49 14.19
CA LYS A 255 -20.52 15.56 13.39
C LYS A 255 -21.78 15.45 14.24
N ARG A 256 -21.80 14.56 15.24
CA ARG A 256 -22.95 14.41 16.16
C ARG A 256 -23.13 15.64 17.04
N LYS A 257 -22.04 16.14 17.62
CA LYS A 257 -22.03 17.32 18.49
C LYS A 257 -22.46 18.58 17.74
N CYS A 258 -21.91 18.80 16.55
CA CYS A 258 -22.28 19.93 15.69
C CYS A 258 -23.78 19.95 15.38
N ARG A 259 -24.38 18.79 15.09
CA ARG A 259 -25.83 18.67 14.80
C ARG A 259 -26.72 18.64 16.04
N SER A 260 -26.15 18.80 17.24
CA SER A 260 -26.92 18.81 18.47
C SER A 260 -27.47 20.21 18.76
N ASN A 261 -28.60 20.28 19.45
CA ASN A 261 -29.20 21.56 19.85
C ASN A 261 -28.34 22.35 20.86
N GLU A 262 -27.29 21.74 21.41
CA GLU A 262 -26.35 22.39 22.34
C GLU A 262 -25.22 23.12 21.60
N CYS A 263 -25.02 22.86 20.30
CA CYS A 263 -24.01 23.55 19.50
C CYS A 263 -24.56 24.89 19.00
N ASP A 264 -23.72 25.94 19.02
CA ASP A 264 -24.12 27.26 18.53
C ASP A 264 -24.62 27.18 17.09
N GLU A 265 -25.75 27.84 16.82
CA GLU A 265 -26.39 27.88 15.50
C GLU A 265 -25.44 28.36 14.39
N LYS A 266 -24.46 29.21 14.74
CA LYS A 266 -23.39 29.64 13.84
C LYS A 266 -22.68 28.44 13.20
N TRP A 267 -22.32 27.43 13.98
CA TRP A 267 -21.51 26.30 13.53
C TRP A 267 -22.32 25.20 12.84
N GLN A 268 -23.65 25.26 12.95
CA GLN A 268 -24.56 24.35 12.26
C GLN A 268 -24.79 24.73 10.78
N ASP A 269 -24.32 25.90 10.37
CA ASP A 269 -24.41 26.36 8.98
C ASP A 269 -23.68 25.38 8.03
N PRO A 270 -24.34 24.88 6.97
CA PRO A 270 -23.74 23.95 6.00
C PRO A 270 -22.41 24.41 5.41
N LYS A 271 -22.10 25.73 5.42
CA LYS A 271 -20.78 26.22 4.96
C LYS A 271 -19.61 25.62 5.73
N TYR A 272 -19.82 25.20 6.98
CA TYR A 272 -18.82 24.55 7.82
C TYR A 272 -18.76 23.03 7.65
N ASP A 273 -19.66 22.41 6.87
CA ASP A 273 -19.68 20.95 6.68
C ASP A 273 -18.35 20.41 6.13
N SER A 274 -17.67 21.23 5.33
CA SER A 274 -16.35 20.94 4.78
C SER A 274 -15.28 20.67 5.87
N ALA A 275 -15.43 21.23 7.09
CA ALA A 275 -14.48 21.00 8.19
C ALA A 275 -14.54 19.56 8.73
N PHE A 276 -15.65 18.85 8.50
CA PHE A 276 -15.87 17.50 9.02
C PHE A 276 -15.39 16.44 8.02
N ILE A 277 -14.11 16.51 7.71
CA ILE A 277 -13.36 15.55 6.89
C ILE A 277 -12.17 14.99 7.66
N LEU A 278 -11.73 13.78 7.30
CA LEU A 278 -10.68 13.07 8.02
C LEU A 278 -9.34 13.83 8.03
N ASN A 279 -9.02 14.53 6.94
CA ASN A 279 -7.77 15.29 6.79
C ASN A 279 -7.73 16.59 7.63
N ALA A 280 -8.89 17.16 7.98
CA ALA A 280 -8.97 18.40 8.77
C ALA A 280 -8.90 18.14 10.28
N MET A 281 -9.17 16.90 10.70
CA MET A 281 -9.04 16.49 12.09
C MET A 281 -7.56 16.57 12.52
N SER A 282 -7.34 16.93 13.79
CA SER A 282 -6.00 16.84 14.38
C SER A 282 -5.53 15.39 14.43
N ASP A 283 -4.23 15.19 14.25
CA ASP A 283 -3.58 13.94 14.63
C ASP A 283 -3.47 13.90 16.15
N ASP A 284 -3.86 12.79 16.75
CA ASP A 284 -3.82 12.59 18.19
C ASP A 284 -2.71 11.58 18.48
N GLU A 285 -1.59 12.09 18.98
CA GLU A 285 -0.43 11.29 19.34
C GLU A 285 -0.62 10.70 20.75
N ASP A 286 0.01 9.56 21.01
CA ASP A 286 0.08 9.02 22.37
C ASP A 286 0.93 9.97 23.23
N ASP A 287 0.49 10.26 24.46
CA ASP A 287 1.24 11.11 25.39
C ASP A 287 2.54 10.39 25.80
N PRO A 288 3.74 10.90 25.43
CA PRO A 288 5.00 10.24 25.76
C PRO A 288 5.28 10.22 27.26
N GLU A 289 4.61 11.06 28.05
CA GLU A 289 4.73 11.10 29.50
C GLU A 289 3.78 10.11 30.20
N GLN A 290 2.98 9.35 29.46
CA GLN A 290 2.01 8.43 30.07
C GLN A 290 2.72 7.31 30.85
N HIS A 291 2.37 7.19 32.13
CA HIS A 291 2.86 6.10 32.99
C HIS A 291 1.97 4.84 32.90
N PRO A 292 2.55 3.64 33.06
CA PRO A 292 1.78 2.40 33.18
C PRO A 292 0.76 2.49 34.34
N GLY A 293 -0.49 2.11 34.06
CA GLY A 293 -1.60 2.13 35.04
C GLY A 293 -2.44 3.42 35.06
N GLU A 294 -1.98 4.50 34.42
CA GLU A 294 -2.80 5.71 34.24
C GLU A 294 -3.78 5.58 33.06
N ALA A 295 -4.89 6.32 33.14
CA ALA A 295 -5.83 6.38 32.03
C ALA A 295 -5.14 6.95 30.79
N ARG A 296 -5.36 6.31 29.63
CA ARG A 296 -4.72 6.72 28.38
C ARG A 296 -5.09 8.15 28.02
N THR A 297 -4.06 8.99 27.96
CA THR A 297 -4.14 10.39 27.60
C THR A 297 -3.59 10.56 26.20
N PHE A 298 -4.29 11.35 25.38
CA PHE A 298 -3.86 11.66 24.02
C PHE A 298 -3.51 13.13 23.91
N LEU A 299 -2.41 13.41 23.21
CA LEU A 299 -1.98 14.76 22.86
C LEU A 299 -2.54 15.12 21.50
N THR A 300 -3.51 16.03 21.51
CA THR A 300 -4.02 16.64 20.29
C THR A 300 -3.07 17.75 19.86
N MET A 301 -2.44 17.59 18.70
CA MET A 301 -1.60 18.62 18.10
C MET A 301 -2.37 19.39 17.02
N GLU A 302 -2.46 20.72 17.17
CA GLU A 302 -3.03 21.57 16.13
C GLU A 302 -1.98 21.81 15.02
N PRO A 303 -2.34 21.63 13.73
CA PRO A 303 -1.43 21.93 12.64
C PRO A 303 -1.25 23.44 12.49
N GLU A 304 -0.03 23.86 12.15
CA GLU A 304 0.36 25.27 12.03
C GLU A 304 -0.47 26.02 10.98
N TRP A 305 -0.87 25.33 9.91
CA TRP A 305 -1.65 25.91 8.81
C TRP A 305 -3.09 26.22 9.18
N ARG A 306 -3.64 25.65 10.26
CA ARG A 306 -5.07 25.74 10.62
C ARG A 306 -5.48 27.19 10.92
N SER A 307 -6.54 27.67 10.28
CA SER A 307 -7.09 29.00 10.50
C SER A 307 -7.66 29.16 11.92
N LEU A 308 -7.70 30.40 12.42
CA LEU A 308 -8.30 30.70 13.71
C LEU A 308 -9.80 30.36 13.74
N GLU A 309 -10.50 30.53 12.61
CA GLU A 309 -11.92 30.19 12.48
C GLU A 309 -12.15 28.69 12.65
N LEU A 310 -11.32 27.85 12.03
CA LEU A 310 -11.41 26.39 12.17
C LEU A 310 -11.03 25.92 13.59
N SER A 311 -10.01 26.53 14.21
CA SER A 311 -9.68 26.22 15.62
C SER A 311 -10.81 26.64 16.57
N ALA A 312 -11.48 27.77 16.32
CA ALA A 312 -12.64 28.22 17.09
C ALA A 312 -13.85 27.28 16.93
N LEU A 313 -14.12 26.81 15.71
CA LEU A 313 -15.14 25.80 15.42
C LEU A 313 -14.91 24.52 16.24
N PHE A 314 -13.71 23.94 16.20
CA PHE A 314 -13.42 22.73 16.96
C PHE A 314 -13.43 22.95 18.47
N ALA A 315 -12.96 24.09 18.96
CA ALA A 315 -13.03 24.43 20.38
C ALA A 315 -14.49 24.48 20.87
N ALA A 316 -15.38 25.16 20.14
CA ALA A 316 -16.80 25.22 20.49
C ALA A 316 -17.46 23.83 20.46
N ILE A 317 -17.11 22.98 19.48
CA ILE A 317 -17.64 21.62 19.38
C ILE A 317 -17.09 20.71 20.50
N ASP A 318 -15.84 20.88 20.91
CA ASP A 318 -15.25 20.10 22.00
C ASP A 318 -15.96 20.34 23.33
N GLU A 319 -16.42 21.58 23.58
CA GLU A 319 -17.19 21.98 24.77
C GLU A 319 -18.59 21.36 24.84
N VAL A 320 -19.20 21.06 23.68
CA VAL A 320 -20.52 20.41 23.61
C VAL A 320 -20.44 18.96 24.09
N LYS A 321 -21.42 18.52 24.88
CA LYS A 321 -21.51 17.13 25.33
C LYS A 321 -21.95 16.24 24.17
N ASP A 322 -21.29 15.09 23.96
CA ASP A 322 -21.73 14.15 22.93
C ASP A 322 -23.10 13.58 23.32
N PRO A 323 -24.15 13.71 22.49
CA PRO A 323 -25.48 13.16 22.79
C PRO A 323 -25.50 11.62 22.86
N ARG A 324 -24.47 10.95 22.30
CA ARG A 324 -24.32 9.48 22.34
C ARG A 324 -22.88 9.13 22.74
N PRO A 325 -22.51 9.33 24.02
CA PRO A 325 -21.17 9.04 24.47
C PRO A 325 -20.94 7.52 24.42
N ASP A 326 -19.89 7.11 23.73
CA ASP A 326 -19.43 5.71 23.76
C ASP A 326 -18.82 5.44 25.13
N GLN A 327 -19.52 4.67 25.97
CA GLN A 327 -19.13 4.44 27.36
C GLN A 327 -17.74 3.82 27.49
N ALA A 328 -17.31 3.00 26.53
CA ALA A 328 -15.97 2.40 26.51
C ALA A 328 -14.86 3.44 26.22
N LYS A 329 -15.22 4.61 25.67
CA LYS A 329 -14.29 5.69 25.30
C LYS A 329 -14.28 6.86 26.28
N LEU A 330 -15.22 6.91 27.23
CA LEU A 330 -15.30 7.95 28.27
C LEU A 330 -14.08 7.99 29.21
N VAL A 331 -13.25 6.95 29.23
CA VAL A 331 -12.04 6.86 30.07
C VAL A 331 -10.86 7.65 29.48
N LYS A 332 -10.95 8.13 28.24
CA LYS A 332 -9.84 8.78 27.54
C LYS A 332 -9.84 10.29 27.79
N GLN A 333 -8.74 10.81 28.31
CA GLN A 333 -8.53 12.25 28.45
C GLN A 333 -7.77 12.79 27.23
N TRP A 334 -8.14 13.99 26.79
CA TRP A 334 -7.50 14.68 25.68
C TRP A 334 -6.83 15.94 26.23
N ARG A 335 -5.54 16.10 25.94
CA ARG A 335 -4.77 17.31 26.29
C ARG A 335 -4.31 17.96 24.99
N ARG A 336 -4.43 19.28 24.87
CA ARG A 336 -3.85 20.01 23.75
C ARG A 336 -2.34 20.15 23.96
N ALA A 337 -1.56 19.79 22.95
CA ALA A 337 -0.13 20.04 22.96
C ALA A 337 0.15 21.55 22.86
N ALA A 338 1.21 22.02 23.51
CA ALA A 338 1.67 23.41 23.36
C ALA A 338 2.31 23.65 21.98
N GLU A 339 2.88 22.60 21.40
CA GLU A 339 3.54 22.64 20.10
C GLU A 339 2.53 22.43 18.95
N GLN A 340 2.76 23.14 17.85
CA GLN A 340 1.99 22.97 16.62
C GLN A 340 2.71 22.03 15.66
N LYS A 341 1.93 21.20 14.95
CA LYS A 341 2.49 20.31 13.92
C LYS A 341 2.87 21.15 12.70
N THR A 342 4.16 21.27 12.45
CA THR A 342 4.72 21.96 11.27
C THR A 342 4.61 21.07 10.03
N GLY A 343 4.25 21.65 8.88
CA GLY A 343 4.22 20.94 7.59
C GLY A 343 2.99 21.29 6.75
N PRO A 344 2.96 20.85 5.47
CA PRO A 344 1.85 21.13 4.59
C PRO A 344 0.59 20.33 4.99
N PRO A 345 -0.61 20.78 4.56
CA PRO A 345 -1.82 20.00 4.67
C PRO A 345 -1.70 18.62 4.00
N PRO A 346 -2.43 17.59 4.46
CA PRO A 346 -2.42 16.28 3.83
C PRO A 346 -2.93 16.34 2.38
N LEU A 347 -2.22 15.68 1.46
CA LEU A 347 -2.64 15.56 0.07
C LEU A 347 -3.95 14.75 -0.02
N ALA A 348 -4.95 15.29 -0.73
CA ALA A 348 -6.20 14.59 -0.99
C ALA A 348 -6.36 14.22 -2.47
N ARG A 349 -7.19 13.20 -2.73
CA ARG A 349 -7.47 12.73 -4.09
C ARG A 349 -8.84 13.16 -4.60
N THR A 350 -9.73 13.54 -3.70
CA THR A 350 -11.13 13.90 -3.98
C THR A 350 -11.47 15.19 -3.25
N LEU A 351 -12.34 16.03 -3.84
CA LEU A 351 -12.77 17.28 -3.21
C LEU A 351 -13.37 17.06 -1.82
N ALA A 352 -14.12 15.97 -1.63
CA ALA A 352 -14.70 15.59 -0.33
C ALA A 352 -13.67 15.34 0.80
N THR A 353 -12.38 15.29 0.48
CA THR A 353 -11.29 15.11 1.46
C THR A 353 -10.26 16.25 1.44
N HIS A 354 -10.45 17.28 0.61
CA HIS A 354 -9.53 18.42 0.56
C HIS A 354 -9.74 19.36 1.74
N ILE A 355 -8.64 19.91 2.23
CA ILE A 355 -8.68 21.10 3.09
C ILE A 355 -9.13 22.28 2.22
N HIS A 356 -10.05 23.11 2.70
CA HIS A 356 -10.49 24.30 1.97
C HIS A 356 -9.74 25.56 2.40
N SER A 357 -9.65 26.57 1.54
CA SER A 357 -8.91 27.82 1.80
C SER A 357 -9.29 28.50 3.14
N TRP A 358 -10.57 28.53 3.51
CA TRP A 358 -11.04 29.12 4.77
C TRP A 358 -10.49 28.40 6.02
N MET A 359 -10.10 27.13 5.88
CA MET A 359 -9.51 26.32 6.94
C MET A 359 -8.02 26.60 7.14
N VAL A 360 -7.40 27.35 6.22
CA VAL A 360 -5.97 27.65 6.23
C VAL A 360 -5.78 29.12 6.62
N LYS A 361 -4.75 29.43 7.42
CA LYS A 361 -4.37 30.83 7.71
C LYS A 361 -4.01 31.54 6.39
N THR A 362 -4.57 32.73 6.17
CA THR A 362 -4.37 33.50 4.93
C THR A 362 -2.89 33.76 4.65
N VAL A 363 -2.10 34.15 5.66
CA VAL A 363 -0.65 34.41 5.51
C VAL A 363 0.10 33.17 5.00
N ILE A 364 -0.20 31.99 5.56
CA ILE A 364 0.45 30.74 5.16
C ILE A 364 0.01 30.32 3.76
N LEU A 365 -1.27 30.54 3.43
CA LEU A 365 -1.81 30.22 2.11
C LEU A 365 -1.22 31.15 1.02
N GLU A 366 -0.99 32.43 1.32
CA GLU A 366 -0.33 33.38 0.43
C GLU A 366 1.14 33.01 0.20
N GLU A 367 1.85 32.56 1.23
CA GLU A 367 3.23 32.08 1.13
C GLU A 367 3.36 30.75 0.35
N ASN A 368 2.29 29.94 0.35
CA ASN A 368 2.26 28.60 -0.25
C ASN A 368 1.13 28.45 -1.28
N ALA A 369 1.08 29.37 -2.25
CA ALA A 369 0.06 29.36 -3.30
C ALA A 369 0.06 28.06 -4.14
N ASP A 370 1.17 27.32 -4.17
CA ASP A 370 1.33 26.02 -4.83
C ASP A 370 0.48 24.90 -4.18
N TRP A 371 -0.08 25.13 -2.98
CA TRP A 371 -0.98 24.17 -2.34
C TRP A 371 -2.29 23.95 -3.09
N PHE A 372 -2.74 24.95 -3.85
CA PHE A 372 -3.88 24.79 -4.77
C PHE A 372 -3.54 23.85 -5.93
N ASP A 373 -2.36 24.04 -6.54
CA ASP A 373 -1.94 23.25 -7.71
C ASP A 373 -1.56 21.81 -7.34
N SER A 374 -0.98 21.61 -6.16
CA SER A 374 -0.59 20.29 -5.67
C SER A 374 -1.78 19.41 -5.25
N GLY A 375 -2.95 20.00 -5.01
CA GLY A 375 -4.13 19.30 -4.48
C GLY A 375 -4.08 19.08 -2.98
N CYS A 376 -3.37 19.94 -2.25
CA CYS A 376 -3.42 19.98 -0.78
C CYS A 376 -4.59 20.82 -0.30
N VAL A 377 -4.88 21.92 -0.99
CA VAL A 377 -5.95 22.88 -0.66
C VAL A 377 -6.88 23.07 -1.86
N ALA A 378 -8.18 23.16 -1.59
CA ALA A 378 -9.20 23.53 -2.56
C ALA A 378 -9.84 24.89 -2.20
N HIS A 379 -10.44 25.56 -3.18
CA HIS A 379 -11.25 26.74 -2.91
C HIS A 379 -12.47 26.41 -2.03
N SER A 380 -12.90 27.36 -1.21
CA SER A 380 -13.99 27.17 -0.24
C SER A 380 -15.37 27.11 -0.88
N GLY A 381 -15.49 27.58 -2.12
CA GLY A 381 -16.73 27.60 -2.89
C GLY A 381 -17.68 28.74 -2.55
N GLU A 382 -18.86 28.69 -3.16
CA GLU A 382 -19.83 29.80 -3.16
C GLU A 382 -20.33 30.18 -1.77
N ALA A 383 -20.47 29.21 -0.86
CA ALA A 383 -20.88 29.45 0.52
C ALA A 383 -19.93 30.38 1.31
N TRP A 384 -18.69 30.53 0.81
CA TRP A 384 -17.67 31.42 1.34
C TRP A 384 -17.39 32.62 0.42
N GLY A 385 -18.19 32.81 -0.63
CA GLY A 385 -17.99 33.88 -1.63
C GLY A 385 -16.82 33.63 -2.58
N GLU A 386 -16.31 32.39 -2.67
CA GLU A 386 -15.25 31.99 -3.59
C GLU A 386 -15.80 31.21 -4.79
N GLU A 387 -14.98 31.04 -5.83
CA GLU A 387 -15.33 30.18 -6.97
C GLU A 387 -15.52 28.73 -6.51
N GLU A 388 -16.56 28.05 -7.02
CA GLU A 388 -16.78 26.64 -6.71
C GLU A 388 -15.56 25.78 -7.06
N PRO A 389 -15.10 24.94 -6.12
CA PRO A 389 -13.96 24.07 -6.38
C PRO A 389 -14.30 23.10 -7.50
N ARG A 390 -13.57 23.19 -8.60
CA ARG A 390 -13.69 22.24 -9.71
C ARG A 390 -12.92 20.97 -9.35
N GLU A 391 -13.54 19.81 -9.53
CA GLU A 391 -12.78 18.57 -9.45
C GLU A 391 -11.70 18.65 -10.53
N LEU A 392 -10.43 18.64 -10.11
CA LEU A 392 -9.36 18.35 -11.01
C LEU A 392 -9.63 16.94 -11.52
N VAL A 393 -10.22 16.86 -12.72
CA VAL A 393 -10.28 15.63 -13.50
C VAL A 393 -8.82 15.31 -13.80
N LYS A 394 -8.15 14.69 -12.84
CA LYS A 394 -6.92 13.98 -13.08
C LYS A 394 -7.37 12.95 -14.08
N ASP A 395 -7.05 13.19 -15.35
CA ASP A 395 -7.16 12.20 -16.41
C ASP A 395 -6.59 10.93 -15.79
N ARG A 396 -7.48 10.04 -15.35
CA ARG A 396 -7.08 8.75 -14.85
C ARG A 396 -6.38 8.20 -16.06
N LYS A 397 -5.05 8.18 -16.02
CA LYS A 397 -4.19 7.64 -17.05
C LYS A 397 -4.67 6.21 -17.17
N GLY A 398 -5.61 6.02 -18.08
CA GLY A 398 -6.47 4.85 -18.06
C GLY A 398 -5.53 3.69 -18.25
N LYS A 399 -5.61 2.72 -17.34
CA LYS A 399 -5.55 1.34 -17.79
C LYS A 399 -6.72 1.22 -18.77
N GLY A 400 -6.45 1.54 -20.04
CA GLY A 400 -7.46 1.58 -21.07
C GLY A 400 -8.09 0.20 -21.15
N LYS A 401 -9.36 0.10 -20.77
CA LYS A 401 -10.25 -0.79 -21.50
C LYS A 401 -10.25 -0.23 -22.91
N ALA A 402 -9.61 -0.95 -23.83
CA ALA A 402 -9.58 -0.61 -25.24
C ALA A 402 -11.03 -0.66 -25.75
N GLN A 403 -11.69 0.49 -25.76
CA GLN A 403 -12.92 0.68 -26.51
C GLN A 403 -12.51 1.29 -27.85
N ASP A 404 -12.89 0.59 -28.90
CA ASP A 404 -12.57 0.83 -30.30
C ASP A 404 -12.58 2.33 -30.66
N SER A 405 -11.39 2.91 -30.84
CA SER A 405 -11.24 4.12 -31.64
C SER A 405 -10.16 3.87 -32.68
N ARG A 406 -10.63 3.88 -33.93
CA ARG A 406 -9.85 3.69 -35.16
C ARG A 406 -8.67 4.65 -35.21
N THR A 407 -7.47 4.07 -35.36
CA THR A 407 -6.29 4.59 -36.07
C THR A 407 -6.07 6.11 -36.05
N ALA A 408 -5.57 6.62 -34.92
CA ALA A 408 -4.65 7.74 -34.93
C ALA A 408 -3.28 7.25 -34.42
N LYS A 409 -2.26 7.24 -35.30
CA LYS A 409 -0.87 7.00 -34.91
C LYS A 409 -0.45 8.07 -33.90
N LYS A 410 -0.53 7.75 -32.62
CA LYS A 410 -0.06 8.61 -31.53
C LYS A 410 1.46 8.55 -31.53
N VAL A 411 2.09 9.57 -32.12
CA VAL A 411 3.53 9.79 -31.98
C VAL A 411 3.78 10.18 -30.53
N ILE A 412 4.20 9.20 -29.72
CA ILE A 412 4.64 9.46 -28.34
C ILE A 412 6.04 10.06 -28.45
N VAL A 413 6.12 11.38 -28.32
CA VAL A 413 7.39 12.09 -28.15
C VAL A 413 7.84 11.86 -26.71
N CYS A 414 8.77 10.94 -26.49
CA CYS A 414 9.51 10.84 -25.23
C CYS A 414 10.32 12.12 -25.06
N GLN A 415 9.83 13.03 -24.24
CA GLN A 415 10.64 14.15 -23.77
C GLN A 415 11.73 13.58 -22.87
N ARG A 416 13.00 13.84 -23.22
CA ARG A 416 14.14 13.53 -22.34
C ARG A 416 13.98 14.35 -21.06
N ASN A 417 13.83 13.66 -19.93
CA ASN A 417 13.64 14.29 -18.62
C ASN A 417 14.90 15.07 -18.20
N THR A 418 14.71 16.37 -17.94
CA THR A 418 15.69 17.29 -17.31
C THR A 418 15.95 16.97 -15.82
N VAL A 419 15.23 16.00 -15.26
CA VAL A 419 15.27 15.61 -13.84
C VAL A 419 16.61 14.97 -13.43
N ASN A 420 17.38 14.43 -14.38
CA ASN A 420 18.70 13.84 -14.09
C ASN A 420 19.74 14.87 -13.62
N GLU A 421 19.64 16.12 -14.06
CA GLU A 421 20.65 17.15 -13.74
C GLU A 421 20.59 17.56 -12.25
N ALA A 422 19.39 17.69 -11.70
CA ALA A 422 19.21 18.07 -10.29
C ALA A 422 19.71 16.98 -9.32
N SER A 423 19.44 15.70 -9.61
CA SER A 423 19.92 14.59 -8.79
C SER A 423 21.44 14.41 -8.85
N MET A 424 22.05 14.65 -10.01
CA MET A 424 23.51 14.63 -10.16
C MET A 424 24.19 15.76 -9.38
N SER A 425 23.64 16.98 -9.40
CA SER A 425 24.17 18.12 -8.64
C SER A 425 24.21 17.87 -7.13
N VAL A 426 23.17 17.23 -6.57
CA VAL A 426 23.12 16.86 -5.13
C VAL A 426 24.20 15.83 -4.79
N LEU A 427 24.41 14.85 -5.68
CA LEU A 427 25.42 13.80 -5.52
C LEU A 427 26.83 14.39 -5.59
N GLU A 428 27.12 15.25 -6.56
CA GLU A 428 28.40 15.96 -6.67
C GLU A 428 28.69 16.82 -5.44
N THR A 429 27.67 17.54 -4.93
CA THR A 429 27.81 18.36 -3.71
C THR A 429 28.13 17.49 -2.48
N ALA A 430 27.54 16.30 -2.38
CA ALA A 430 27.83 15.36 -1.30
C ALA A 430 29.25 14.78 -1.39
N GLN A 431 29.70 14.44 -2.61
CA GLN A 431 31.06 13.95 -2.87
C GLN A 431 32.11 15.02 -2.54
N GLN A 432 31.90 16.28 -2.97
CA GLN A 432 32.81 17.38 -2.66
C GLN A 432 32.94 17.63 -1.15
N LYS A 433 31.83 17.54 -0.39
CA LYS A 433 31.86 17.68 1.07
C LYS A 433 32.65 16.55 1.74
N LEU A 434 32.52 15.32 1.26
CA LEU A 434 33.29 14.19 1.78
C LEU A 434 34.79 14.35 1.46
N GLY A 435 35.12 14.79 0.23
CA GLY A 435 36.51 15.04 -0.18
C GLY A 435 37.21 16.08 0.70
N LYS A 436 36.53 17.19 1.03
CA LYS A 436 37.09 18.23 1.92
C LYS A 436 37.36 17.76 3.35
N ILE A 437 36.63 16.76 3.84
CA ILE A 437 36.85 16.18 5.18
C ILE A 437 38.06 15.23 5.16
N LEU A 438 38.32 14.61 4.02
CA LEU A 438 39.44 13.69 3.81
C LEU A 438 40.74 14.39 3.43
N GLU A 439 40.68 15.65 3.02
CA GLU A 439 41.86 16.45 2.68
C GLU A 439 42.75 16.62 3.92
N GLY A 440 43.86 15.88 3.97
CA GLY A 440 44.79 15.81 5.11
C GLY A 440 44.71 14.54 5.95
N ILE A 441 43.89 13.55 5.55
CA ILE A 441 43.84 12.21 6.16
C ILE A 441 44.36 11.21 5.10
N ASP A 442 45.64 10.89 5.16
CA ASP A 442 46.32 10.04 4.17
C ASP A 442 45.83 8.58 4.22
N ASP A 443 45.24 8.15 5.34
CA ASP A 443 44.69 6.82 5.51
C ASP A 443 43.41 6.86 6.36
N VAL A 444 42.28 6.53 5.73
CA VAL A 444 40.96 6.49 6.36
C VAL A 444 40.88 5.38 7.41
N ASP A 445 41.68 4.31 7.29
CA ASP A 445 41.67 3.20 8.24
C ASP A 445 42.23 3.63 9.60
N ILE A 446 43.07 4.68 9.65
CA ILE A 446 43.51 5.32 10.91
C ILE A 446 42.35 5.94 11.68
N LEU A 447 41.25 6.31 11.01
CA LEU A 447 40.05 6.81 11.69
C LEU A 447 39.23 5.69 12.32
N PHE A 448 39.49 4.42 12.06
CA PHE A 448 38.66 3.32 12.57
C PHE A 448 39.42 2.32 13.44
N ASN A 449 40.74 2.29 13.30
CA ASN A 449 41.66 1.71 14.27
C ASN A 449 41.91 2.68 15.45
#